data_AF-A0A7C1MJD5-F1
#
_entry.id   AF-A0A7C1MJD5-F1
#
_cell.length_a   1.000
_cell.length_b   1.000
_cell.length_c   1.000
_cell.angle_alpha   90.00
_cell.angle_beta   90.00
_cell.angle_gamma   90.00
#
_symmetry.space_group_name_H-M   'P 1'
#
loop_
_entity.id
_entity.type
_entity.pdbx_description
1 polymer ?
#
loop_
_entity_poly.entity_id
_entity_poly.type
_entity_poly.pdbx_seq_one_letter_code
_entity_poly.pdbx_strand_id
1 'polypeptide(L)'
;SPVLGIVKEEDSSFVVADIPGLIEDAHLGKGLGFDFLRHIERTRILVHLVDMSEIDPINNYRAICQELELYSNKLSKSPQIIVANKMDLDASKNNLNNFKKSVNKDVVAISAKDNHNLADLINAIREKL
;
A
#
# COMPACT_ATOMS: atom_id res chain seq x y z
N SER A 1 -18.48 -1.50 3.82
CA SER A 1 -17.77 -2.42 4.73
C SER A 1 -16.42 -2.75 4.13
N PRO A 2 -15.31 -2.70 4.89
CA PRO A 2 -13.99 -3.05 4.37
C PRO A 2 -13.93 -4.52 4.00
N VAL A 3 -13.14 -4.82 2.97
CA VAL A 3 -12.77 -6.20 2.64
C VAL A 3 -11.66 -6.60 3.60
N LEU A 4 -11.90 -7.66 4.38
CA LEU A 4 -10.93 -8.23 5.32
C LEU A 4 -10.43 -9.57 4.76
N GLY A 5 -9.11 -9.72 4.72
CA GLY A 5 -8.43 -10.97 4.42
C GLY A 5 -7.63 -11.44 5.64
N ILE A 6 -7.54 -12.75 5.82
CA ILE A 6 -6.65 -13.36 6.81
C ILE A 6 -5.52 -14.04 6.05
N VAL A 7 -4.28 -13.62 6.33
CA VAL A 7 -3.09 -14.31 5.84
C VAL A 7 -2.63 -15.25 6.95
N LYS A 8 -2.53 -16.55 6.63
CA LYS A 8 -2.06 -17.60 7.55
C LYS A 8 -0.77 -18.21 7.01
N GLU A 9 0.24 -18.24 7.86
CA GLU A 9 1.42 -19.10 7.72
C GLU A 9 1.45 -20.10 8.88
N GLU A 10 2.36 -21.07 8.84
CA GLU A 10 2.42 -22.20 9.80
C GLU A 10 2.43 -21.72 11.27
N ASP A 11 3.19 -20.67 11.57
CA ASP A 11 3.39 -20.17 12.95
C ASP A 11 2.79 -18.79 13.22
N SER A 12 2.19 -18.13 12.23
CA SER A 12 1.67 -16.76 12.41
C SER A 12 0.47 -16.46 11.52
N SER A 13 -0.35 -15.51 11.97
CA SER A 13 -1.43 -14.97 11.13
C SER A 13 -1.61 -13.48 11.38
N PHE A 14 -2.02 -12.77 10.32
CA PHE A 14 -2.37 -11.37 10.41
C PHE A 14 -3.58 -11.05 9.55
N VAL A 15 -4.26 -9.97 9.91
CA VAL A 15 -5.44 -9.47 9.20
C VAL A 15 -4.99 -8.35 8.28
N VAL A 16 -5.37 -8.46 7.01
CA VAL A 16 -5.23 -7.40 6.02
C VAL A 16 -6.61 -6.81 5.79
N ALA A 17 -6.70 -5.49 5.80
CA ALA A 17 -7.91 -4.77 5.44
C ALA A 17 -7.60 -3.91 4.23
N ASP A 18 -8.48 -3.93 3.24
CA ASP A 18 -8.42 -2.96 2.16
C ASP A 18 -8.95 -1.60 2.64
N ILE A 19 -8.28 -0.52 2.23
CA ILE A 19 -8.67 0.86 2.52
C ILE A 19 -9.40 1.40 1.28
N PRO A 20 -10.74 1.29 1.20
CA PRO A 20 -11.50 1.90 0.13
C PRO A 20 -11.25 3.41 0.07
N GLY A 21 -10.95 3.93 -1.12
CA GLY A 21 -11.21 5.32 -1.49
C GLY A 21 -10.45 6.39 -0.73
N LEU A 22 -9.11 6.31 -0.63
CA LEU A 22 -8.32 7.51 -0.29
C LEU A 22 -8.36 8.58 -1.40
N ILE A 23 -8.69 8.16 -2.63
CA ILE A 23 -8.34 8.83 -3.89
C ILE A 23 -9.24 10.02 -4.25
N GLU A 24 -10.41 10.22 -3.61
CA GLU A 24 -11.24 11.42 -3.84
C GLU A 24 -11.98 11.85 -2.56
N ASP A 25 -11.73 13.08 -2.09
CA ASP A 25 -12.47 13.77 -1.02
C ASP A 25 -12.61 13.03 0.33
N ALA A 26 -11.79 11.99 0.57
CA ALA A 26 -11.80 11.22 1.82
C ALA A 26 -11.56 12.12 3.05
N HIS A 27 -10.71 13.13 2.91
CA HIS A 27 -10.43 14.15 3.93
C HIS A 27 -11.60 15.13 4.16
N LEU A 28 -12.52 15.28 3.21
CA LEU A 28 -13.73 16.11 3.34
C LEU A 28 -14.88 15.40 4.07
N GLY A 29 -14.67 14.16 4.54
CA GLY A 29 -15.63 13.42 5.35
C GLY A 29 -16.84 12.88 4.57
N LYS A 30 -16.80 12.88 3.22
CA LYS A 30 -17.97 12.56 2.38
C LYS A 30 -18.25 11.07 2.12
N GLY A 31 -17.37 10.13 2.51
CA GLY A 31 -17.55 8.73 2.07
C GLY A 31 -17.23 7.62 3.05
N LEU A 32 -16.40 7.86 4.06
CA LEU A 32 -15.83 6.75 4.84
C LEU A 32 -16.40 6.58 6.25
N GLY A 33 -17.09 7.57 6.82
CA GLY A 33 -17.70 7.47 8.15
C GLY A 33 -16.67 7.43 9.29
N PHE A 34 -16.94 8.13 10.39
CA PHE A 34 -16.01 8.28 11.52
C PHE A 34 -15.51 6.94 12.10
N ASP A 35 -16.36 5.91 12.09
CA ASP A 35 -16.01 4.59 12.60
C ASP A 35 -14.93 3.89 11.77
N PHE A 36 -14.98 3.98 10.44
CA PHE A 36 -13.95 3.38 9.58
C PHE A 36 -12.57 4.00 9.84
N LEU A 37 -12.55 5.31 10.10
CA LEU A 37 -11.32 6.07 10.39
C LEU A 37 -10.63 5.54 11.64
N ARG A 38 -11.41 5.28 12.69
CA ARG A 38 -10.91 4.69 13.93
C ARG A 38 -10.36 3.27 13.75
N HIS A 39 -10.75 2.54 12.70
CA HIS A 39 -10.20 1.22 12.39
C HIS A 39 -8.84 1.34 11.69
N ILE A 40 -8.70 2.27 10.74
CA ILE A 40 -7.42 2.49 10.04
C ILE A 40 -6.35 3.00 11.01
N GLU A 41 -6.70 3.87 11.95
CA GLU A 41 -5.75 4.38 12.96
C GLU A 41 -5.18 3.30 13.92
N ARG A 42 -5.75 2.09 13.90
CA ARG A 42 -5.28 0.91 14.64
C ARG A 42 -4.40 -0.02 13.80
N THR A 43 -4.27 0.25 12.51
CA THR A 43 -3.36 -0.52 11.65
C THR A 43 -1.91 -0.26 12.09
N ARG A 44 -1.13 -1.34 12.17
CA ARG A 44 0.28 -1.27 12.56
C ARG A 44 1.19 -0.89 11.40
N ILE A 45 0.82 -1.33 10.21
CA ILE A 45 1.60 -1.18 8.97
C ILE A 45 0.64 -0.83 7.84
N LEU A 46 1.08 0.06 6.96
CA LEU A 46 0.44 0.34 5.68
C LEU A 46 1.20 -0.36 4.55
N VAL A 47 0.45 -1.03 3.68
CA VAL A 47 0.98 -1.60 2.44
C VAL A 47 0.54 -0.68 1.31
N HIS A 48 1.49 0.11 0.79
CA HIS A 48 1.22 1.07 -0.28
C HIS A 48 1.46 0.39 -1.63
N LEU A 49 0.39 -0.05 -2.26
CA LEU A 49 0.43 -0.69 -3.57
C LEU A 49 0.48 0.37 -4.68
N VAL A 50 1.54 0.37 -5.48
CA VAL A 50 1.76 1.29 -6.59
C VAL A 50 1.77 0.52 -7.90
N ASP A 51 0.93 0.91 -8.84
CA ASP A 51 0.87 0.31 -10.16
C ASP A 51 2.01 0.82 -11.06
N MET A 52 2.99 -0.04 -11.34
CA MET A 52 4.15 0.35 -12.16
C MET A 52 3.84 0.44 -13.65
N SER A 53 2.66 0.02 -14.10
CA SER A 53 2.26 0.10 -15.51
C SER A 53 1.71 1.47 -15.92
N GLU A 54 1.42 2.33 -14.94
CA GLU A 54 0.92 3.68 -15.20
C GLU A 54 1.98 4.59 -15.85
N ILE A 55 1.51 5.68 -16.43
CA ILE A 55 2.36 6.70 -17.07
C ILE A 55 3.30 7.34 -16.05
N ASP A 56 2.83 7.60 -14.83
CA ASP A 56 3.61 8.25 -13.78
C ASP A 56 3.31 7.69 -12.37
N PRO A 57 3.88 6.52 -12.02
CA PRO A 57 3.65 5.88 -10.73
C PRO A 57 4.21 6.69 -9.55
N ILE A 58 5.20 7.56 -9.80
CA ILE A 58 5.79 8.40 -8.76
C ILE A 58 4.79 9.46 -8.32
N ASN A 59 4.13 10.11 -9.28
CA ASN A 59 3.12 11.12 -8.97
C ASN A 59 1.89 10.50 -8.29
N ASN A 60 1.44 9.32 -8.71
CA ASN A 60 0.36 8.60 -8.03
C ASN A 60 0.73 8.31 -6.56
N TYR A 61 1.91 7.72 -6.32
CA TYR A 61 2.41 7.49 -4.96
C TYR A 61 2.46 8.77 -4.11
N ARG A 62 2.93 9.89 -4.68
CA ARG A 62 2.99 11.18 -3.98
C ARG A 62 1.61 11.74 -3.65
N ALA A 63 0.64 11.60 -4.56
CA ALA A 63 -0.74 12.02 -4.32
C ALA A 63 -1.34 11.27 -3.11
N ILE A 64 -1.21 9.94 -3.08
CA ILE A 64 -1.66 9.13 -1.94
C ILE A 64 -0.94 9.52 -0.64
N CYS A 65 0.37 9.79 -0.68
CA CYS A 65 1.09 10.29 0.50
C CYS A 65 0.53 11.62 1.01
N GLN A 66 0.23 12.57 0.11
CA GLN A 66 -0.36 13.86 0.48
C GLN A 66 -1.76 13.68 1.07
N GLU A 67 -2.58 12.81 0.49
CA GLU A 67 -3.90 12.48 1.03
C GLU A 67 -3.82 11.87 2.43
N LEU A 68 -2.89 10.93 2.65
CA LEU A 68 -2.63 10.35 3.97
C LEU A 68 -2.21 11.41 5.00
N GLU A 69 -1.39 12.38 4.60
CA GLU A 69 -0.97 13.51 5.44
C GLU A 69 -2.14 14.44 5.80
N LEU A 70 -2.95 14.82 4.80
CA LEU A 70 -4.15 15.65 5.00
C LEU A 70 -5.19 14.95 5.87
N TYR A 71 -5.25 13.62 5.76
CA TYR A 71 -6.19 12.79 6.49
C TYR A 71 -5.80 12.60 7.95
N SER A 72 -4.57 12.15 8.23
CA SER A 72 -4.10 11.92 9.60
C SER A 72 -2.57 11.92 9.66
N ASN A 73 -2.03 12.89 10.38
CA ASN A 73 -0.60 12.97 10.70
C ASN A 73 -0.08 11.73 11.44
N LYS A 74 -0.95 11.00 12.15
CA LYS A 74 -0.58 9.72 12.78
C LYS A 74 -0.40 8.64 11.72
N LEU A 75 -1.36 8.53 10.79
CA LEU A 75 -1.37 7.51 9.76
C LEU A 75 -0.24 7.72 8.72
N SER A 76 0.04 8.96 8.34
CA SER A 76 1.14 9.28 7.42
C SER A 76 2.51 8.87 7.98
N LYS A 77 2.65 8.86 9.31
CA LYS A 77 3.85 8.43 10.03
C LYS A 77 3.87 6.94 10.38
N SER A 78 2.79 6.21 10.15
CA SER A 78 2.78 4.76 10.39
C SER A 78 3.83 4.08 9.51
N PRO A 79 4.45 2.98 9.99
CA PRO A 79 5.33 2.15 9.17
C PRO A 79 4.67 1.79 7.84
N GLN A 80 5.38 2.00 6.73
CA GLN A 80 4.88 1.69 5.38
C GLN A 80 5.80 0.71 4.66
N ILE A 81 5.19 -0.18 3.88
CA ILE A 81 5.86 -1.04 2.90
C ILE A 81 5.38 -0.59 1.53
N ILE A 82 6.32 -0.18 0.68
CA ILE A 82 6.00 0.23 -0.68
C ILE A 82 6.05 -1.01 -1.57
N VAL A 83 4.96 -1.27 -2.29
CA VAL A 83 4.81 -2.44 -3.14
C VAL A 83 4.61 -2.01 -4.58
N ALA A 84 5.59 -2.29 -5.43
CA ALA A 84 5.49 -2.12 -6.86
C ALA A 84 4.73 -3.30 -7.47
N ASN A 85 3.51 -3.08 -7.95
CA ASN A 85 2.65 -4.10 -8.53
C ASN A 85 2.64 -4.05 -10.07
N LYS A 86 2.05 -5.07 -10.69
CA LYS A 86 1.95 -5.27 -12.15
C LYS A 86 3.32 -5.43 -12.83
N MET A 87 4.27 -6.08 -12.15
CA MET A 87 5.60 -6.35 -12.69
C MET A 87 5.64 -7.39 -13.81
N ASP A 88 4.50 -8.00 -14.14
CA ASP A 88 4.30 -8.84 -15.32
C ASP A 88 4.31 -8.05 -16.65
N LEU A 89 4.16 -6.73 -16.60
CA LEU A 89 4.16 -5.86 -17.79
C LEU A 89 5.55 -5.29 -18.07
N ASP A 90 5.95 -5.24 -19.34
CA ASP A 90 7.27 -4.73 -19.73
C ASP A 90 7.46 -3.24 -19.40
N ALA A 91 6.40 -2.43 -19.54
CA ALA A 91 6.42 -1.02 -19.17
C ALA A 91 6.82 -0.81 -17.69
N SER A 92 6.44 -1.75 -16.81
CA SER A 92 6.68 -1.68 -15.36
C SER A 92 8.16 -1.75 -14.99
N LYS A 93 9.00 -2.41 -15.78
CA LYS A 93 10.43 -2.60 -15.48
C LYS A 93 11.19 -1.27 -15.48
N ASN A 94 10.94 -0.42 -16.48
CA ASN A 94 11.58 0.88 -16.58
C ASN A 94 11.08 1.83 -15.49
N ASN A 95 9.77 1.80 -15.23
CA ASN A 95 9.15 2.60 -14.19
C ASN A 95 9.66 2.25 -12.79
N LEU A 96 9.86 0.96 -12.48
CA LEU A 96 10.40 0.52 -11.19
C LEU A 96 11.78 1.14 -10.90
N ASN A 97 12.66 1.20 -11.91
CA ASN A 97 14.01 1.76 -11.74
C ASN A 97 13.97 3.25 -11.39
N ASN A 98 13.13 4.02 -12.09
CA ASN A 98 12.96 5.44 -11.83
C ASN A 98 12.25 5.68 -10.48
N PHE A 99 11.27 4.85 -10.17
CA PHE A 99 10.54 4.88 -8.91
C PHE A 99 11.48 4.65 -7.73
N LYS A 100 12.25 3.56 -7.71
CA LYS A 100 13.23 3.25 -6.63
C LYS A 100 14.20 4.39 -6.37
N LYS A 101 14.73 5.04 -7.42
CA LYS A 101 15.62 6.22 -7.30
C LYS A 101 14.93 7.41 -6.63
N SER A 102 13.61 7.53 -6.77
CA SER A 102 12.84 8.67 -6.30
C SER A 102 12.36 8.53 -4.85
N VAL A 103 12.12 7.30 -4.37
CA VAL A 103 11.52 7.09 -3.03
C VAL A 103 12.53 6.85 -1.92
N ASN A 104 13.81 6.56 -2.22
CA ASN A 104 14.88 6.28 -1.25
C ASN A 104 14.45 5.38 -0.06
N LYS A 105 13.59 4.40 -0.36
CA LYS A 105 12.98 3.45 0.56
C LYS A 105 12.95 2.09 -0.10
N ASP A 106 12.88 1.03 0.70
CA ASP A 106 12.74 -0.33 0.18
C ASP A 106 11.40 -0.49 -0.54
N VAL A 107 11.46 -1.08 -1.73
CA VAL A 107 10.31 -1.34 -2.60
C VAL A 107 10.27 -2.83 -2.91
N VAL A 108 9.19 -3.49 -2.49
CA VAL A 108 8.91 -4.89 -2.82
C VAL A 108 8.22 -4.95 -4.18
N ALA A 109 8.82 -5.63 -5.14
CA ALA A 109 8.26 -5.76 -6.49
C ALA A 109 7.49 -7.08 -6.61
N ILE A 110 6.22 -7.03 -7.03
CA ILE A 110 5.33 -8.19 -7.14
C ILE A 110 4.54 -8.18 -8.47
N SER A 111 3.99 -9.34 -8.84
CA SER A 111 2.81 -9.39 -9.71
C SER A 111 1.71 -10.14 -8.99
N ALA A 112 0.68 -9.40 -8.58
CA ALA A 112 -0.51 -10.00 -7.97
C ALA A 112 -1.27 -10.92 -8.96
N LYS A 113 -1.19 -10.63 -10.27
CA LYS A 113 -1.84 -11.43 -11.32
C LYS A 113 -1.18 -12.80 -11.48
N ASP A 114 0.14 -12.83 -11.49
CA ASP A 114 0.91 -14.06 -11.71
C ASP A 114 1.32 -14.76 -10.40
N ASN A 115 0.84 -14.26 -9.25
CA ASN A 115 1.27 -14.66 -7.90
C ASN A 115 2.81 -14.59 -7.70
N HIS A 116 3.46 -13.71 -8.44
CA HIS A 116 4.91 -13.57 -8.40
C HIS A 116 5.33 -12.73 -7.20
N ASN A 117 6.28 -13.27 -6.43
CA ASN A 117 6.94 -12.61 -5.30
C ASN A 117 6.04 -12.22 -4.11
N LEU A 118 4.90 -12.89 -3.95
CA LEU A 118 4.00 -12.65 -2.82
C LEU A 118 4.58 -13.12 -1.47
N ALA A 119 5.40 -14.17 -1.47
CA ALA A 119 6.06 -14.66 -0.26
C ALA A 119 7.00 -13.61 0.34
N ASP A 120 7.79 -12.91 -0.50
CA ASP A 120 8.67 -11.83 -0.05
C ASP A 120 7.86 -10.66 0.54
N LEU A 121 6.71 -10.33 -0.04
CA LEU A 121 5.81 -9.33 0.53
C LEU A 121 5.28 -9.75 1.92
N ILE A 122 4.84 -11.00 2.05
CA ILE A 122 4.35 -11.54 3.34
C ILE A 122 5.47 -11.49 4.38
N ASN A 123 6.68 -11.91 4.02
CA ASN A 123 7.86 -11.85 4.89
C ASN A 123 8.19 -10.40 5.31
N ALA A 124 8.19 -9.45 4.37
CA ALA A 124 8.45 -8.04 4.67
C ALA A 124 7.40 -7.42 5.60
N ILE A 125 6.14 -7.84 5.49
CA ILE A 125 5.07 -7.47 6.44
C ILE A 125 5.37 -8.05 7.82
N ARG A 126 5.70 -9.35 7.88
CA ARG A 126 5.97 -10.06 9.13
C ARG A 126 7.14 -9.46 9.91
N GLU A 127 8.24 -9.09 9.25
CA GLU A 127 9.40 -8.47 9.90
C GLU A 127 9.09 -7.12 10.56
N LYS A 128 7.99 -6.47 10.16
CA LYS A 128 7.57 -5.17 10.68
C LYS A 128 6.38 -5.25 11.64
N LEU A 129 5.77 -6.43 11.84
CA LEU A 129 4.58 -6.66 12.69
C LEU A 129 4.92 -6.91 14.16
#